data_AF-Q9JIV6-F1
#
_entry.id   AF-Q9JIV6-F1
#
_cell.length_a   1.000
_cell.length_b   1.000
_cell.length_c   1.000
_cell.angle_alpha   90.00
_cell.angle_beta   90.00
_cell.angle_gamma   90.00
#
_symmetry.space_group_name_H-M   'P 1'
#
loop_
_entity.id
_entity.type
_entity.pdbx_description
1 polymer ?
#
loop_
_entity_poly.entity_id
_entity_poly.type
_entity_poly.pdbx_seq_one_letter_code
_entity_poly.pdbx_strand_id
1 'polypeptide(L)'
;QDYDITQLHRGLEARPEVVLRNDVAPTFIPTPMYRPRPANPDEIGNFIIENLKAANTDPTAPPYDSLLVFDYEGGGSDVASLSSLTSSASDQDQDYNYLTEWGSR
;
A
#
# COMPACT_ATOMS: atom_id res chain seq x y z
N GLN A 1 20.85 12.48 -2.85
CA GLN A 1 20.62 11.08 -3.20
C GLN A 1 19.46 11.06 -4.16
N ASP A 2 19.64 10.48 -5.34
CA ASP A 2 18.52 10.24 -6.26
C ASP A 2 17.74 9.03 -5.76
N TYR A 3 16.42 9.18 -5.60
CA TYR A 3 15.54 8.07 -5.23
C TYR A 3 15.26 7.25 -6.49
N ASP A 4 15.58 5.96 -6.44
CA ASP A 4 15.32 5.05 -7.54
C ASP A 4 13.84 4.62 -7.53
N ILE A 5 13.02 5.30 -8.33
CA ILE A 5 11.59 5.02 -8.48
C ILE A 5 11.31 3.61 -9.02
N THR A 6 12.30 2.90 -9.57
CA THR A 6 12.13 1.51 -10.02
C THR A 6 11.91 0.55 -8.86
N GLN A 7 12.25 0.94 -7.62
CA GLN A 7 11.97 0.16 -6.42
C GLN A 7 10.46 0.04 -6.15
N LEU A 8 9.68 1.06 -6.52
CA LEU A 8 8.21 1.02 -6.48
C LEU A 8 7.59 0.19 -7.61
N HIS A 9 8.38 -0.38 -8.51
CA HIS A 9 7.88 -1.31 -9.52
C HIS A 9 8.18 -2.77 -9.17
N ARG A 10 8.89 -3.02 -8.06
CA ARG A 10 9.14 -4.35 -7.53
C ARG A 10 7.97 -4.73 -6.64
N GLY A 11 6.97 -5.40 -7.22
CA GLY A 11 5.99 -6.13 -6.42
C GLY A 11 6.66 -7.31 -5.71
N LEU A 12 5.93 -7.90 -4.74
CA LEU A 12 6.32 -9.04 -3.89
C LEU A 12 7.00 -10.22 -4.62
N GLU A 13 6.86 -10.33 -5.94
CA GLU A 13 7.53 -11.34 -6.76
C GLU A 13 8.35 -10.67 -7.86
N ALA A 14 9.68 -10.76 -7.74
CA ALA A 14 10.64 -10.31 -8.75
C ALA A 14 10.64 -11.23 -9.99
N ARG A 15 9.49 -11.41 -10.64
CA ARG A 15 9.32 -12.23 -11.83
C ARG A 15 8.86 -11.38 -13.02
N PRO A 16 9.53 -11.40 -14.19
CA PRO A 16 9.39 -10.35 -15.21
C PRO A 16 8.10 -10.37 -16.04
N GLU A 17 7.04 -11.09 -15.66
CA GLU A 17 5.86 -11.23 -16.55
C GLU A 17 4.50 -11.07 -15.91
N VAL A 18 4.40 -10.98 -14.58
CA VAL A 18 3.11 -10.80 -13.93
C VAL A 18 3.34 -9.97 -12.69
N VAL A 19 3.27 -8.65 -12.81
CA VAL A 19 2.77 -7.87 -11.68
C VAL A 19 1.39 -8.48 -11.44
N LEU A 20 1.25 -9.28 -10.37
CA LEU A 20 -0.01 -9.85 -9.90
C LEU A 20 -0.93 -8.68 -9.53
N ARG A 21 -1.51 -8.06 -10.57
CA ARG A 21 -2.61 -7.13 -10.46
C ARG A 21 -3.77 -7.98 -9.98
N ASN A 22 -3.99 -7.95 -8.68
CA ASN A 22 -5.12 -8.63 -8.09
C ASN A 22 -6.33 -7.78 -8.41
N ASP A 23 -7.07 -8.16 -9.44
CA ASP A 23 -8.35 -7.56 -9.78
C ASP A 23 -9.33 -7.76 -8.62
N VAL A 24 -9.93 -6.68 -8.15
CA VAL A 24 -10.86 -6.64 -7.03
C VAL A 24 -12.24 -6.29 -7.56
N ALA A 25 -13.12 -7.30 -7.61
CA ALA A 25 -14.50 -7.09 -8.01
C ALA A 25 -15.24 -6.20 -6.99
N PRO A 26 -16.13 -5.30 -7.45
CA PRO A 26 -16.90 -4.44 -6.55
C PRO A 26 -17.90 -5.26 -5.73
N THR A 27 -17.60 -5.48 -4.44
CA THR A 27 -18.39 -6.39 -3.57
C THR A 27 -19.66 -5.74 -3.00
N PHE A 28 -19.67 -4.41 -2.86
CA PHE A 28 -20.78 -3.67 -2.23
C PHE A 28 -21.68 -2.95 -3.23
N ILE A 29 -21.50 -3.18 -4.52
CA ILE A 29 -22.32 -2.57 -5.57
C ILE A 29 -23.45 -3.51 -5.95
N PRO A 30 -24.72 -3.07 -5.95
CA PRO A 30 -25.83 -3.90 -6.35
C PRO A 30 -25.74 -4.26 -7.84
N THR A 31 -26.00 -5.53 -8.15
CA THR A 31 -26.14 -6.00 -9.53
C THR A 31 -27.36 -5.35 -10.20
N PRO A 32 -27.31 -5.06 -11.51
CA PRO A 32 -28.46 -4.53 -12.24
C PRO A 32 -29.64 -5.50 -12.17
N MET A 33 -30.84 -4.93 -12.02
CA MET A 33 -32.08 -5.69 -12.05
C MET A 33 -32.56 -5.85 -13.48
N TYR A 34 -32.73 -7.10 -13.91
CA TYR A 34 -33.30 -7.43 -15.21
C TYR A 34 -34.80 -7.70 -15.08
N ARG A 35 -35.58 -7.19 -16.02
CA ARG A 35 -36.99 -7.52 -16.15
C ARG A 35 -37.11 -9.00 -16.56
N PRO A 36 -38.06 -9.77 -16.00
CA PRO A 36 -38.34 -11.13 -16.45
C PRO A 36 -38.92 -11.14 -17.86
N ARG A 37 -38.66 -12.23 -18.59
CA ARG A 37 -39.14 -12.39 -19.98
C ARG A 37 -40.68 -12.43 -20.00
N PRO A 38 -41.35 -11.57 -20.80
CA PRO A 38 -42.80 -11.60 -20.94
C PRO A 38 -43.25 -12.82 -21.78
N ALA A 39 -44.47 -13.28 -21.54
CA ALA A 39 -45.08 -14.37 -22.33
C ALA A 39 -45.65 -13.86 -23.67
N ASN A 40 -46.04 -12.58 -23.73
CA ASN A 40 -46.55 -11.94 -24.93
C ASN A 40 -45.39 -11.60 -25.89
N PRO A 41 -45.36 -12.14 -27.12
CA PRO A 41 -44.32 -11.84 -28.10
C PRO A 41 -44.24 -10.36 -28.46
N ASP A 42 -45.35 -9.61 -28.42
CA ASP A 42 -45.37 -8.19 -28.80
C ASP A 42 -44.58 -7.31 -27.81
N GLU A 43 -44.39 -7.78 -26.58
CA GLU A 43 -43.65 -7.07 -25.54
C GLU A 43 -42.14 -7.36 -25.56
N ILE A 44 -41.69 -8.30 -26.40
CA ILE A 44 -40.30 -8.75 -26.42
C ILE A 44 -39.32 -7.61 -26.76
N GLY A 45 -39.73 -6.70 -27.66
CA GLY A 45 -38.91 -5.56 -28.05
C GLY A 45 -38.61 -4.64 -26.87
N ASN A 46 -39.65 -4.30 -26.10
CA ASN A 46 -39.51 -3.47 -24.90
C ASN A 46 -38.69 -4.20 -23.82
N PHE A 47 -38.92 -5.49 -23.62
CA PHE A 47 -38.11 -6.33 -22.73
C PHE A 47 -36.61 -6.29 -23.07
N ILE A 48 -36.26 -6.42 -24.36
CA ILE A 48 -34.86 -6.35 -24.81
C ILE A 48 -34.27 -4.97 -24.55
N ILE A 49 -34.99 -3.90 -24.91
CA ILE A 49 -34.52 -2.51 -24.73
C ILE A 49 -34.26 -2.20 -23.25
N GLU A 50 -35.18 -2.57 -22.37
CA GLU A 50 -35.05 -2.34 -20.92
C GLU A 50 -33.88 -3.12 -20.32
N ASN A 51 -33.75 -4.41 -20.66
CA ASN A 51 -32.66 -5.25 -20.15
C ASN A 51 -31.30 -4.88 -20.75
N LEU A 52 -31.25 -4.42 -22.00
CA LEU A 52 -30.04 -3.91 -22.62
C LEU A 52 -29.57 -2.64 -21.92
N LYS A 53 -30.50 -1.73 -21.57
CA LYS A 53 -30.17 -0.54 -20.80
C LYS A 53 -29.58 -0.92 -19.44
N ALA A 54 -30.18 -1.88 -18.74
CA ALA A 54 -29.66 -2.37 -17.46
C ALA A 54 -28.25 -2.97 -17.58
N ALA A 55 -27.99 -3.76 -18.63
CA ALA A 55 -26.68 -4.36 -18.89
C ALA A 55 -25.60 -3.31 -19.24
N ASN A 56 -25.93 -2.30 -20.05
CA ASN A 56 -24.97 -1.26 -20.45
C ASN A 56 -24.56 -0.34 -19.29
N THR A 57 -25.36 -0.28 -18.24
CA THR A 57 -25.07 0.50 -17.03
C THR A 57 -24.68 -0.38 -15.85
N ASP A 58 -24.27 -1.63 -16.10
CA ASP A 58 -23.86 -2.57 -15.07
C ASP A 58 -22.50 -2.16 -14.44
N PRO A 59 -22.48 -1.70 -13.18
CA PRO A 59 -21.24 -1.31 -12.51
C PRO A 59 -20.43 -2.50 -12.01
N THR A 60 -20.99 -3.71 -12.07
CA THR A 60 -20.32 -4.96 -11.71
C THR A 60 -19.61 -5.61 -12.89
N ALA A 61 -19.71 -5.02 -14.09
CA ALA A 61 -18.98 -5.47 -15.26
C ALA A 61 -17.50 -5.03 -15.22
N PRO A 62 -16.57 -5.84 -15.77
CA PRO A 62 -15.16 -5.45 -15.93
C PRO A 62 -14.95 -4.21 -16.84
N PRO A 63 -13.78 -3.53 -16.75
CA PRO A 63 -12.59 -3.87 -15.97
C PRO A 63 -12.74 -3.55 -14.47
N TYR A 64 -12.11 -4.36 -13.62
CA TYR A 64 -12.07 -4.12 -12.18
C TYR A 64 -10.85 -3.29 -11.78
N ASP A 65 -10.92 -2.72 -10.59
CA ASP A 65 -9.77 -2.09 -9.96
C ASP A 65 -8.75 -3.15 -9.56
N SER A 66 -7.45 -2.85 -9.68
CA SER A 66 -6.39 -3.79 -9.32
C SER A 66 -5.52 -3.25 -8.18
N LEU A 67 -5.16 -4.11 -7.22
CA LEU A 67 -4.19 -3.76 -6.19
C LEU A 67 -2.75 -4.06 -6.62
N LEU A 68 -1.84 -3.17 -6.25
CA LEU A 68 -0.40 -3.37 -6.34
C LEU A 68 0.17 -3.42 -4.92
N VAL A 69 0.81 -4.54 -4.57
CA VAL A 69 1.41 -4.75 -3.26
C VAL A 69 2.90 -4.47 -3.34
N PHE A 70 3.38 -3.55 -2.50
CA PHE A 70 4.79 -3.17 -2.38
C PHE A 70 5.29 -3.52 -0.98
N ASP A 71 6.51 -4.03 -0.91
CA ASP A 71 7.16 -4.53 0.31
C ASP A 71 8.63 -4.10 0.40
N TYR A 72 9.06 -3.14 -0.41
CA TYR A 72 10.44 -2.66 -0.38
C TYR A 72 10.76 -1.96 0.95
N GLU A 73 11.54 -2.63 1.80
CA GLU A 73 11.91 -2.16 3.15
C GLU A 73 13.13 -1.21 3.14
N GLY A 74 13.91 -1.18 2.07
CA GLY A 74 15.19 -0.48 2.01
C GLY A 74 16.37 -1.41 1.76
N GLY A 75 17.54 -0.84 1.51
CA GLY A 75 18.77 -1.59 1.21
C GLY A 75 19.62 -1.95 2.43
N GLY A 76 19.14 -1.73 3.66
CA GLY A 76 19.90 -1.98 4.88
C GLY A 76 21.19 -1.17 4.99
N SER A 77 21.17 0.10 4.56
CA SER A 77 22.36 0.96 4.57
C SER A 77 22.85 1.24 6.00
N ASP A 78 24.15 1.12 6.22
CA ASP A 78 24.79 1.57 7.46
C ASP A 78 24.59 3.08 7.67
N VAL A 79 24.26 3.47 8.90
CA VAL A 79 24.19 4.88 9.26
C VAL A 79 25.62 5.41 9.33
N ALA A 80 25.96 6.32 8.42
CA ALA A 80 27.33 6.77 8.18
C ALA A 80 28.10 7.21 9.44
N SER A 81 27.42 7.78 10.43
CA SER A 81 27.88 7.96 11.83
C SER A 81 26.79 8.65 12.64
N LEU A 82 26.64 8.28 13.92
CA LEU A 82 25.84 9.05 14.90
C LEU A 82 26.77 9.88 15.77
N SER A 83 26.33 11.09 16.14
CA SER A 83 27.07 11.93 17.09
C SER A 83 27.20 11.22 18.44
N SER A 84 28.40 11.25 19.02
CA SER A 84 28.62 10.75 20.38
C SER A 84 27.92 11.63 21.40
N LEU A 85 27.20 11.02 22.35
CA LEU A 85 26.49 11.73 23.44
C LEU A 85 27.44 12.40 24.44
N THR A 86 28.72 12.02 24.44
CA THR A 86 29.70 12.43 25.45
C THR A 86 30.39 13.77 25.15
N SER A 87 30.08 14.43 24.03
CA SER A 87 30.81 15.66 23.63
C SER A 87 30.52 16.90 24.49
N SER A 88 29.55 16.84 25.40
CA SER A 88 29.21 17.95 26.30
C SER A 88 29.69 17.78 27.74
N ALA A 89 30.37 16.68 28.06
CA ALA A 89 31.25 16.64 29.21
C ALA A 89 32.61 17.09 28.71
N SER A 90 32.81 18.42 28.60
CA SER A 90 34.16 18.95 28.62
C SER A 90 34.87 18.25 29.78
N ASP A 91 36.03 17.67 29.52
CA ASP A 91 36.91 17.00 30.47
C ASP A 91 37.17 17.97 31.64
N GLN A 92 36.21 18.06 32.58
CA GLN A 92 36.24 19.02 33.67
C GLN A 92 36.92 18.32 34.82
N ASP A 93 38.10 18.87 35.11
CA ASP A 93 38.89 18.71 36.31
C ASP A 93 39.17 17.26 36.72
N GLN A 94 40.31 16.76 36.21
CA GLN A 94 41.04 15.62 36.78
C GLN A 94 41.63 15.93 38.18
N ASP A 95 41.09 16.93 38.89
CA ASP A 95 41.45 17.28 40.25
C ASP A 95 40.56 16.51 41.23
N TYR A 96 41.08 15.36 41.66
CA TYR A 96 40.44 14.49 42.65
C TYR A 96 40.62 14.95 44.10
N ASN A 97 40.88 16.25 44.33
CA ASN A 97 41.17 16.80 45.67
C ASN A 97 39.99 16.59 46.65
N TYR A 98 38.76 16.48 46.17
CA TYR A 98 37.58 16.15 46.97
C TYR A 98 37.64 14.74 47.61
N LEU A 99 38.45 13.81 47.07
CA LEU A 99 38.65 12.50 47.69
C LEU A 99 39.35 12.60 49.05
N THR A 100 40.11 13.67 49.28
CA THR A 100 40.82 13.90 50.55
C THR A 100 39.86 14.10 51.72
N GLU A 101 38.65 14.58 51.43
CA GLU A 101 37.61 14.84 52.44
C GLU A 101 36.71 13.62 52.72
N TRP A 102 36.83 12.53 51.95
CA TRP A 102 36.01 11.32 52.15
C TRP A 102 36.42 10.47 53.36
N GLY A 103 37.55 10.76 53.99
CA GLY A 103 38.03 10.01 55.14
C GLY A 103 38.59 8.63 54.79
N SER A 104 38.90 7.83 55.82
CA SER A 104 39.47 6.48 55.64
C SER A 104 38.40 5.51 55.13
N ARG A 105 38.83 4.62 54.23
CA ARG A 105 37.98 3.59 53.63
C ARG A 105 37.70 2.42 54.58
#